data_AF-A0A1W1IIL3-F1
#
_entry.id   AF-A0A1W1IIL3-F1
#
_cell.length_a   1.000
_cell.length_b   1.000
_cell.length_c   1.000
_cell.angle_alpha   90.00
_cell.angle_beta   90.00
_cell.angle_gamma   90.00
#
_symmetry.space_group_name_H-M   'P 1'
#
loop_
_entity.id
_entity.type
_entity.pdbx_description
1 polymer ?
#
loop_
_entity_poly.entity_id
_entity_poly.type
_entity_poly.pdbx_seq_one_letter_code
_entity_poly.pdbx_strand_id
1 'polypeptide(L)'
;MQNADFAKERLDVLLEMKQLFDSWDGTATHGIKVIEKNKEHIASLQKFDSVEGMSPFSKSENELLIQVIQKQKLVMYTLRNNKEELLQQAKKVNQKSRIIESYINMKKTPVFVDRGM
;
A
#
# COMPACT_ATOMS: atom_id res chain seq x y z
N MET A 1 -30.58 -3.03 -26.10
CA MET A 1 -29.19 -3.07 -26.58
C MET A 1 -28.23 -2.39 -25.60
N GLN A 2 -28.49 -1.15 -25.16
CA GLN A 2 -27.62 -0.41 -24.22
C GLN A 2 -27.18 -1.15 -22.93
N ASN A 3 -28.07 -1.92 -22.28
CA ASN A 3 -27.70 -2.62 -21.03
C ASN A 3 -26.63 -3.72 -21.21
N ALA A 4 -26.58 -4.35 -22.38
CA ALA A 4 -25.56 -5.37 -22.67
C ALA A 4 -24.18 -4.73 -22.89
N ASP A 5 -24.16 -3.52 -23.47
CA ASP A 5 -22.94 -2.77 -23.70
C ASP A 5 -22.33 -2.27 -22.37
N PHE A 6 -23.15 -1.74 -21.46
CA PHE A 6 -22.68 -1.32 -20.15
C PHE A 6 -22.20 -2.48 -19.26
N ALA A 7 -22.86 -3.64 -19.33
CA ALA A 7 -22.41 -4.82 -18.59
C ALA A 7 -21.04 -5.32 -19.10
N LYS A 8 -20.79 -5.21 -20.41
CA LYS A 8 -19.51 -5.54 -21.00
C LYS A 8 -18.42 -4.54 -20.58
N GLU A 9 -18.69 -3.25 -20.66
CA GLU A 9 -17.75 -2.21 -20.21
C GLU A 9 -17.40 -2.38 -18.71
N ARG A 10 -18.39 -2.70 -17.88
CA ARG A 10 -18.16 -2.97 -16.46
C ARG A 10 -17.27 -4.19 -16.23
N LEU A 11 -17.50 -5.27 -17.00
CA LEU A 11 -16.65 -6.46 -16.96
C LEU A 11 -15.21 -6.16 -17.41
N ASP A 12 -15.04 -5.37 -18.47
CA ASP A 12 -13.73 -4.98 -18.98
C ASP A 12 -12.95 -4.18 -17.91
N VAL A 13 -13.59 -3.23 -17.23
CA VAL A 13 -12.98 -2.49 -16.11
C VAL A 13 -12.56 -3.42 -14.98
N LEU A 14 -13.37 -4.42 -14.62
CA LEU A 14 -13.00 -5.40 -13.59
C LEU A 14 -11.80 -6.26 -13.99
N LEU A 15 -11.70 -6.62 -15.27
CA LEU A 15 -10.56 -7.36 -15.81
C LEU A 15 -9.28 -6.52 -15.81
N GLU A 16 -9.38 -5.25 -16.20
CA GLU A 16 -8.26 -4.30 -16.14
C GLU A 16 -7.77 -4.11 -14.71
N MET A 17 -8.68 -3.94 -13.74
CA MET A 17 -8.32 -3.88 -12.33
C MET A 17 -7.59 -5.15 -11.88
N LYS A 18 -8.08 -6.33 -12.28
CA LYS A 18 -7.42 -7.59 -11.95
C LYS A 18 -6.01 -7.66 -12.53
N GLN A 19 -5.84 -7.34 -13.81
CA GLN A 19 -4.54 -7.32 -14.47
C GLN A 19 -3.58 -6.33 -13.82
N LEU A 20 -4.07 -5.15 -13.47
CA LEU A 20 -3.30 -4.12 -12.77
C LEU A 20 -2.75 -4.65 -11.43
N PHE A 21 -3.57 -5.31 -10.63
CA PHE A 21 -3.12 -5.90 -9.37
C PHE A 21 -2.27 -7.16 -9.52
N ASP A 22 -2.48 -7.95 -10.57
CA ASP A 22 -1.61 -9.09 -10.89
C ASP A 22 -0.24 -8.66 -11.42
N SER A 23 -0.14 -7.44 -11.99
CA SER A 23 1.14 -6.88 -12.43
C SER A 23 2.05 -6.45 -11.29
N TRP A 24 1.51 -6.29 -10.06
CA TRP A 24 2.28 -5.83 -8.92
C TRP A 24 3.45 -6.78 -8.58
N ASP A 25 4.65 -6.22 -8.50
CA ASP A 25 5.91 -6.95 -8.28
C ASP A 25 6.25 -7.19 -6.79
N GLY A 26 5.36 -6.82 -5.88
CA GLY A 26 5.58 -6.92 -4.42
C GLY A 26 6.30 -5.72 -3.81
N THR A 27 6.83 -4.77 -4.60
CA THR A 27 7.54 -3.60 -4.08
C THR A 27 6.60 -2.49 -3.66
N ALA A 28 7.04 -1.66 -2.71
CA ALA A 28 6.25 -0.52 -2.25
C ALA A 28 6.04 0.54 -3.36
N THR A 29 7.10 0.83 -4.13
CA THR A 29 7.08 1.81 -5.22
C THR A 29 6.08 1.42 -6.30
N HIS A 30 6.05 0.16 -6.69
CA HIS A 30 5.07 -0.33 -7.65
C HIS A 30 3.67 -0.38 -7.02
N GLY A 31 3.54 -0.82 -5.77
CA GLY A 31 2.25 -0.87 -5.07
C GLY A 31 1.53 0.48 -5.03
N ILE A 32 2.26 1.57 -4.80
CA ILE A 32 1.70 2.93 -4.84
C ILE A 32 1.18 3.28 -6.25
N LYS A 33 1.95 2.96 -7.30
CA LYS A 33 1.52 3.20 -8.70
C LYS A 33 0.28 2.40 -9.07
N VAL A 34 0.21 1.15 -8.63
CA VAL A 34 -0.95 0.26 -8.82
C VAL A 34 -2.19 0.83 -8.12
N ILE A 35 -2.06 1.29 -6.87
CA ILE A 35 -3.15 1.93 -6.14
C ILE A 35 -3.62 3.22 -6.84
N GLU A 36 -2.69 4.04 -7.31
CA GLU A 36 -3.04 5.30 -7.97
C GLU A 36 -3.84 5.07 -9.25
N LYS A 37 -3.35 4.18 -10.13
CA LYS A 37 -4.05 3.79 -11.36
C LYS A 37 -5.42 3.17 -11.07
N ASN A 38 -5.54 2.39 -10.01
CA ASN A 38 -6.80 1.77 -9.64
C ASN A 38 -7.91 2.78 -9.28
N LYS A 39 -7.57 4.00 -8.86
CA LYS A 39 -8.56 5.06 -8.60
C LYS A 39 -9.34 5.43 -9.87
N GLU A 40 -8.70 5.41 -11.03
CA GLU A 40 -9.33 5.69 -12.32
C GLU A 40 -10.38 4.62 -12.67
N HIS A 41 -10.07 3.35 -12.40
CA HIS A 41 -11.01 2.25 -12.58
C HIS A 41 -12.18 2.32 -11.58
N ILE A 42 -11.93 2.67 -10.31
CA ILE A 42 -13.00 2.89 -9.32
C ILE A 42 -13.93 4.03 -9.77
N ALA A 43 -13.38 5.15 -10.24
CA ALA A 43 -14.16 6.26 -10.75
C ALA A 43 -14.99 5.85 -11.98
N SER A 44 -14.47 4.94 -12.80
CA SER A 44 -15.21 4.38 -13.95
C SER A 44 -16.35 3.46 -13.49
N LEU A 45 -16.13 2.62 -12.48
CA LEU A 45 -17.18 1.78 -11.90
C LEU A 45 -18.33 2.60 -11.27
N GLN A 46 -18.01 3.69 -10.59
CA GLN A 46 -19.02 4.57 -9.97
C GLN A 46 -19.97 5.23 -10.98
N LYS A 47 -19.53 5.42 -12.24
CA LYS A 47 -20.41 5.94 -13.29
C LYS A 47 -21.52 4.97 -13.63
N PHE A 48 -21.26 3.67 -13.54
CA PHE A 48 -22.22 2.61 -13.80
C PHE A 48 -23.29 2.51 -12.70
N ASP A 49 -22.93 2.75 -11.44
CA ASP A 49 -23.89 2.79 -10.32
C ASP A 49 -24.94 3.91 -10.45
N SER A 50 -24.63 4.94 -11.24
CA SER A 50 -25.52 6.08 -11.48
C SER A 50 -26.51 5.87 -12.63
N VAL A 51 -26.41 4.75 -13.35
CA VAL A 51 -27.28 4.44 -14.51
C VAL A 51 -28.54 3.70 -14.04
N GLU A 52 -29.69 4.35 -14.16
CA GLU A 52 -30.98 3.71 -13.88
C GLU A 52 -31.21 2.50 -14.80
N GLY A 53 -31.65 1.39 -14.20
CA GLY A 53 -31.93 0.15 -14.94
C GLY A 53 -30.71 -0.72 -15.23
N MET A 54 -29.55 -0.42 -14.65
CA MET A 54 -28.39 -1.29 -14.74
C MET A 54 -28.65 -2.63 -14.05
N SER A 55 -28.29 -3.73 -14.74
CA SER A 55 -28.41 -5.06 -14.18
C SER A 55 -27.44 -5.25 -13.01
N PRO A 56 -27.82 -6.01 -11.97
CA PRO A 56 -26.91 -6.42 -10.92
C PRO A 56 -25.65 -7.09 -11.46
N PHE A 57 -24.60 -7.16 -10.64
CA PHE A 57 -23.41 -7.94 -10.97
C PHE A 57 -23.79 -9.41 -11.18
N SER A 58 -23.35 -9.95 -12.31
CA SER A 58 -23.38 -11.37 -12.59
C SER A 58 -22.45 -12.15 -11.65
N LYS A 59 -22.60 -13.47 -11.61
CA LYS A 59 -21.75 -14.34 -10.78
C LYS A 59 -20.26 -14.18 -11.12
N SER A 60 -19.91 -14.14 -12.42
CA SER A 60 -18.54 -13.97 -12.88
C SER A 60 -17.95 -12.61 -12.51
N GLU A 61 -18.73 -11.54 -12.60
CA GLU A 61 -18.27 -10.21 -12.19
C GLU A 61 -18.03 -10.16 -10.67
N ASN A 62 -18.92 -10.76 -9.87
CA ASN A 62 -18.72 -10.86 -8.42
C ASN A 62 -17.45 -11.65 -8.06
N GLU A 63 -17.18 -12.77 -8.76
CA GLU A 63 -15.96 -13.55 -8.55
C GLU A 63 -14.70 -12.72 -8.88
N LEU A 64 -14.71 -11.95 -9.97
CA LEU A 64 -13.62 -11.03 -10.32
C LEU A 64 -13.45 -9.93 -9.26
N LEU A 65 -14.55 -9.32 -8.83
CA LEU A 65 -14.53 -8.28 -7.80
C LEU A 65 -13.93 -8.79 -6.49
N ILE A 66 -14.31 -10.00 -6.06
CA ILE A 66 -13.74 -10.64 -4.87
C ILE A 66 -12.22 -10.82 -5.03
N GLN A 67 -11.75 -11.32 -6.18
CA GLN A 67 -10.32 -11.49 -6.44
C GLN A 67 -9.57 -10.16 -6.40
N VAL A 68 -10.11 -9.12 -7.03
CA VAL A 68 -9.54 -7.76 -7.02
C VAL A 68 -9.44 -7.23 -5.59
N ILE A 69 -10.51 -7.36 -4.79
CA ILE A 69 -10.52 -6.91 -3.38
C ILE A 69 -9.48 -7.67 -2.54
N GLN A 70 -9.34 -8.98 -2.74
CA GLN A 70 -8.33 -9.77 -2.03
C GLN A 70 -6.91 -9.29 -2.35
N LYS A 71 -6.63 -9.01 -3.63
CA LYS A 71 -5.32 -8.48 -4.05
C LYS A 71 -5.07 -7.07 -3.52
N GLN A 72 -6.07 -6.20 -3.54
CA GLN A 72 -5.99 -4.86 -2.94
C GLN A 72 -5.62 -4.93 -1.46
N LYS A 73 -6.28 -5.81 -0.69
CA LYS A 73 -5.98 -6.03 0.72
C LYS A 73 -4.53 -6.49 0.93
N LEU A 74 -4.04 -7.39 0.08
CA LEU A 74 -2.65 -7.85 0.14
C LEU A 74 -1.66 -6.71 -0.09
N VAL A 75 -1.85 -5.91 -1.14
CA VAL A 75 -0.99 -4.75 -1.42
C VAL A 75 -0.98 -3.79 -0.24
N MET A 76 -2.16 -3.44 0.27
CA MET A 76 -2.27 -2.52 1.41
C MET A 76 -1.58 -3.05 2.67
N TYR A 77 -1.71 -4.35 2.94
CA TYR A 77 -1.06 -4.99 4.08
C TYR A 77 0.47 -4.92 3.95
N THR A 78 1.02 -5.29 2.79
CA THR A 78 2.47 -5.23 2.55
C THR A 78 3.01 -3.80 2.65
N LEU A 79 2.29 -2.81 2.09
CA LEU A 79 2.69 -1.40 2.21
C LEU A 79 2.69 -0.92 3.66
N ARG A 80 1.71 -1.35 4.47
CA ARG A 80 1.63 -1.01 5.88
C ARG A 80 2.81 -1.61 6.66
N ASN A 81 3.14 -2.87 6.41
CA ASN A 81 4.28 -3.52 7.06
C ASN A 81 5.60 -2.84 6.68
N ASN A 82 5.80 -2.54 5.39
CA ASN A 82 6.99 -1.82 4.93
C ASN A 82 7.14 -0.45 5.61
N LYS A 83 6.03 0.28 5.83
CA LYS A 83 6.03 1.53 6.60
C LYS A 83 6.46 1.32 8.05
N GLU A 84 5.92 0.30 8.71
CA GLU A 84 6.27 -0.01 10.10
C GLU A 84 7.74 -0.38 10.25
N GLU A 85 8.29 -1.18 9.33
CA GLU A 85 9.72 -1.52 9.29
C GLU A 85 10.60 -0.27 9.08
N LEU A 86 10.26 0.60 8.14
CA LEU A 86 10.99 1.85 7.92
C LEU A 86 10.98 2.75 9.15
N LEU A 87 9.85 2.84 9.86
CA LEU A 87 9.76 3.61 11.11
C LEU A 87 10.63 3.01 12.21
N GLN A 88 10.69 1.67 12.32
CA GLN A 88 11.57 1.00 13.28
C GLN A 88 13.05 1.22 12.94
N GLN A 89 13.42 1.15 11.66
CA GLN A 89 14.79 1.43 11.22
C GLN A 89 15.19 2.88 11.50
N ALA A 90 14.31 3.84 11.21
CA ALA A 90 14.54 5.26 11.52
C ALA A 90 14.74 5.50 13.03
N LYS A 91 13.94 4.85 13.88
CA LYS A 91 14.13 4.89 15.35
C LYS A 91 15.49 4.36 15.77
N LYS A 92 15.94 3.23 15.21
CA LYS A 92 17.26 2.65 15.50
C LYS A 92 18.41 3.58 15.06
N VAL A 93 18.30 4.22 13.90
CA VAL A 93 19.27 5.21 13.43
C VAL A 93 19.34 6.40 14.38
N ASN A 94 18.20 6.98 14.77
CA ASN A 94 18.16 8.10 15.72
C ASN A 94 18.76 7.72 17.08
N GLN A 95 18.49 6.51 17.58
CA GLN A 95 19.09 6.01 18.81
C GLN A 95 20.61 5.86 18.68
N LYS A 96 21.11 5.32 17.56
CA LYS A 96 22.54 5.22 17.27
C LYS A 96 23.21 6.58 17.22
N SER A 97 22.61 7.57 16.54
CA SER A 97 23.12 8.94 16.48
C SER A 97 23.22 9.56 17.88
N ARG A 98 22.18 9.40 18.71
CA ARG A 98 22.16 9.90 20.09
C ARG A 98 23.24 9.28 20.96
N ILE A 99 23.49 7.98 20.80
CA ILE A 99 24.58 7.29 21.51
C ILE A 99 25.93 7.85 21.08
N ILE A 100 26.18 7.99 19.78
CA ILE A 100 27.44 8.53 19.25
C ILE A 100 27.67 9.96 19.76
N GLU A 101 26.65 10.82 19.70
CA GLU A 101 26.71 12.18 20.26
C GLU A 101 27.01 12.17 21.76
N SER A 102 26.40 11.27 22.54
CA SER A 102 26.71 11.11 23.97
C SER A 102 28.17 10.73 24.19
N TYR A 103 28.72 9.79 23.41
CA TYR A 103 30.12 9.38 23.54
C TYR A 103 31.10 10.47 23.12
N ILE A 104 30.79 11.22 22.06
CA ILE A 104 31.62 12.34 21.58
C ILE A 104 31.60 13.50 22.59
N ASN A 105 30.43 13.82 23.15
CA ASN A 105 30.26 14.88 24.14
C ASN A 105 30.72 14.46 25.56
N MET A 106 30.80 13.16 25.85
CA MET A 106 31.41 12.61 27.07
C MET A 106 32.95 12.72 27.11
N LYS A 107 33.60 13.37 26.12
CA LYS A 107 34.98 13.86 26.26
C LYS A 107 35.12 15.03 27.26
N LYS A 108 34.29 15.08 28.32
CA LYS A 108 34.59 15.89 29.50
C LYS A 108 35.44 15.06 30.45
N THR A 109 36.68 15.53 30.61
CA THR A 109 37.77 15.15 31.53
C THR A 109 37.59 13.84 32.31
N PRO A 110 38.45 12.83 32.09
CA PRO A 110 38.50 11.67 32.97
C PRO A 110 38.85 12.12 34.39
N VAL A 111 37.91 11.96 35.32
CA VAL A 111 38.17 12.12 36.75
C VAL A 111 38.81 10.82 37.21
N PHE A 112 40.14 10.82 37.30
CA PHE A 112 40.87 9.76 37.98
C PHE A 112 40.56 9.88 39.47
N VAL A 113 39.76 8.95 39.99
CA VAL A 113 39.55 8.82 41.42
C VAL A 113 40.79 8.13 41.97
N ASP A 114 41.76 8.94 42.41
CA ASP A 114 42.91 8.44 43.15
C ASP A 114 42.40 7.92 44.50
N ARG A 115 42.23 6.60 44.60
CA ARG A 115 41.98 5.95 45.89
C ARG A 115 43.33 5.89 46.60
N GLY A 116 43.69 7.00 47.23
CA GLY A 116 44.87 7.09 48.09
C GLY A 116 44.89 5.94 49.10
N MET A 117 46.08 5.35 49.25
CA MET A 117 46.45 4.46 50.35
C MET A 117 46.38 5.18 51.70
#